data_AF-A0A6A3QCR1-F1
#
_entry.id   AF-A0A6A3QCR1-F1
#
_cell.length_a   1.000
_cell.length_b   1.000
_cell.length_c   1.000
_cell.angle_alpha   90.00
_cell.angle_beta   90.00
_cell.angle_gamma   90.00
#
_symmetry.space_group_name_H-M   'P 1'
#
loop_
_entity.id
_entity.type
_entity.pdbx_description
1 polymer ?
#
loop_
_entity_poly.entity_id
_entity_poly.type
_entity_poly.pdbx_seq_one_letter_code
_entity_poly.pdbx_strand_id
1 'polypeptide(L)'
;MLTEENKMKRISFSLDHVDPMTHLFDDMEDVVHVDEKLFYLSKVKRRCVLLPDEPKPVIRLKSKRHIPKVMVLAAVARPRHDPVTGEFFDGKLGTWAFLKHEPAKRSSCNRPAGTMVPYPVTVNKTSYREMLTELVLQSI
;
A
#
# COMPACT_ATOMS: atom_id res chain seq x y z
N MET A 1 -20.29 7.99 13.25
CA MET A 1 -21.41 7.69 12.33
C MET A 1 -21.31 8.60 11.11
N LEU A 2 -21.82 8.17 9.96
CA LEU A 2 -21.89 9.03 8.75
C LEU A 2 -23.03 10.03 8.88
N THR A 3 -22.82 11.26 8.39
CA THR A 3 -23.88 12.26 8.24
C THR A 3 -24.83 11.87 7.11
N GLU A 4 -26.06 12.39 7.11
CA GLU A 4 -27.03 12.13 6.02
C GLU A 4 -26.50 12.62 4.66
N GLU A 5 -25.82 13.77 4.64
CA GLU A 5 -25.17 14.28 3.44
C GLU A 5 -24.12 13.29 2.88
N ASN A 6 -23.30 12.70 3.75
CA ASN A 6 -22.31 11.71 3.33
C ASN A 6 -22.97 10.42 2.81
N LYS A 7 -24.12 10.03 3.37
CA LYS A 7 -24.88 8.88 2.85
C LYS A 7 -25.43 9.17 1.45
N MET A 8 -26.04 10.34 1.26
CA MET A 8 -26.58 10.76 -0.05
C MET A 8 -25.48 10.82 -1.12
N LYS A 9 -24.30 11.38 -0.80
CA LYS A 9 -23.15 11.40 -1.72
C LYS A 9 -22.66 10.00 -2.11
N ARG A 10 -22.70 9.05 -1.18
CA ARG A 10 -22.33 7.65 -1.47
C ARG A 10 -23.36 6.94 -2.35
N ILE A 11 -24.65 7.24 -2.15
CA ILE A 11 -25.73 6.71 -3.00
C ILE A 11 -25.61 7.29 -4.41
N SER A 12 -25.44 8.61 -4.55
CA SER A 12 -25.28 9.25 -5.86
C SER A 12 -24.07 8.67 -6.60
N PHE A 13 -22.91 8.58 -5.93
CA PHE A 13 -21.73 7.95 -6.50
C PHE A 13 -22.00 6.51 -6.97
N SER A 14 -22.76 5.72 -6.22
CA SER A 14 -23.08 4.35 -6.62
C SER A 14 -24.00 4.29 -7.84
N LEU A 15 -24.98 5.21 -7.92
CA LEU A 15 -25.90 5.32 -9.05
C LEU A 15 -25.20 5.81 -10.32
N ASP A 16 -24.21 6.69 -10.19
CA ASP A 16 -23.42 7.20 -11.32
C ASP A 16 -22.62 6.09 -12.03
N HIS A 17 -22.34 4.98 -11.34
CA HIS A 17 -21.66 3.80 -11.91
C HIS A 17 -22.63 2.67 -12.26
N VAL A 18 -23.93 2.95 -12.39
CA VAL A 18 -24.92 1.98 -12.86
C VAL A 18 -25.45 2.46 -14.21
N ASP A 19 -25.38 1.58 -15.21
CA ASP A 19 -26.00 1.84 -16.50
C ASP A 19 -27.53 1.90 -16.36
N PRO A 20 -28.19 3.03 -16.69
CA PRO A 20 -29.64 3.17 -16.56
C PRO A 20 -30.44 2.18 -17.41
N MET A 21 -29.88 1.66 -18.51
CA MET A 21 -30.59 0.78 -19.44
C MET A 21 -30.48 -0.70 -19.03
N THR A 22 -29.28 -1.14 -18.66
CA THR A 22 -29.04 -2.55 -18.30
C THR A 22 -29.20 -2.81 -16.80
N HIS A 23 -29.18 -1.77 -15.98
CA HIS A 23 -29.13 -1.84 -14.50
C HIS A 23 -27.92 -2.63 -13.97
N LEU A 24 -26.87 -2.75 -14.79
CA LEU A 24 -25.59 -3.34 -14.41
C LEU A 24 -24.62 -2.24 -13.95
N PHE A 25 -23.65 -2.62 -13.13
CA PHE A 25 -22.55 -1.73 -12.77
C PHE A 25 -21.58 -1.55 -13.94
N ASP A 26 -20.96 -0.38 -14.02
CA ASP A 26 -19.82 -0.11 -14.88
C ASP A 26 -18.73 -1.16 -14.61
N ASP A 27 -18.20 -1.69 -15.70
CA ASP A 27 -17.14 -2.70 -15.71
C ASP A 27 -15.78 -2.13 -15.23
N MET A 28 -15.61 -0.81 -15.20
CA MET A 28 -14.43 -0.10 -14.69
C MET A 28 -13.10 -0.60 -15.28
N GLU A 29 -13.10 -0.96 -16.57
CA GLU A 29 -11.90 -1.49 -17.24
C GLU A 29 -10.80 -0.44 -17.50
N ASP A 30 -11.17 0.83 -17.43
CA ASP A 30 -10.31 2.01 -17.58
C ASP A 30 -9.96 2.66 -16.23
N VAL A 31 -10.32 2.02 -15.12
CA VAL A 31 -10.10 2.56 -13.77
C VAL A 31 -8.93 1.85 -13.08
N VAL A 32 -8.02 2.66 -12.52
CA VAL A 32 -7.00 2.20 -11.59
C VAL A 32 -7.32 2.70 -10.19
N HIS A 33 -7.51 1.77 -9.26
CA HIS A 33 -7.71 2.07 -7.85
C HIS A 33 -6.36 2.21 -7.16
N VAL A 34 -6.20 3.31 -6.43
CA VAL A 34 -4.99 3.63 -5.68
C VAL A 34 -5.35 3.89 -4.22
N ASP A 35 -4.56 3.36 -3.31
CA ASP A 35 -4.71 3.60 -1.87
C ASP A 35 -3.35 3.67 -1.17
N GLU A 36 -3.28 4.45 -0.09
CA GLU A 36 -2.10 4.51 0.77
C GLU A 36 -2.30 3.73 2.06
N LYS A 37 -1.28 2.98 2.46
CA LYS A 37 -1.28 2.27 3.73
C LYS A 37 0.00 2.48 4.51
N LEU A 38 -0.15 2.80 5.79
CA LEU A 38 0.97 2.92 6.72
C LEU A 38 1.29 1.56 7.37
N PHE A 39 2.46 1.01 7.03
CA PHE A 39 2.96 -0.24 7.58
C PHE A 39 3.95 0.00 8.72
N TYR A 40 3.85 -0.82 9.76
CA TYR A 40 4.82 -0.85 10.85
C TYR A 40 5.80 -2.00 10.58
N LEU A 41 7.10 -1.73 10.65
CA LEU A 41 8.13 -2.75 10.41
C LEU A 41 8.02 -3.93 11.40
N SER A 42 7.52 -3.67 12.61
CA SER A 42 7.21 -4.71 13.58
C SER A 42 5.86 -4.53 14.25
N LYS A 43 5.11 -5.62 14.42
CA LYS A 43 3.91 -5.65 15.26
C LYS A 43 4.31 -5.61 16.75
N VAL A 44 3.58 -4.84 17.55
CA VAL A 44 3.82 -4.69 19.01
C VAL A 44 3.51 -5.98 19.76
N LYS A 45 2.47 -6.71 19.34
CA LYS A 45 2.15 -8.06 19.82
C LYS A 45 2.24 -9.00 18.63
N ARG A 46 3.27 -9.86 18.61
CA ARG A 46 3.41 -10.93 17.61
C ARG A 46 2.92 -12.23 18.24
N ARG A 47 2.08 -12.97 17.51
CA ARG A 47 1.80 -14.37 17.84
C ARG A 47 2.85 -15.20 17.11
N CYS A 48 3.47 -16.13 17.83
CA CYS A 48 4.44 -17.08 17.32
C CYS A 48 3.82 -18.45 17.48
N VAL A 49 3.82 -19.25 16.41
CA VAL A 49 3.56 -20.68 16.51
C VAL A 49 4.89 -21.31 16.89
N LEU A 50 4.88 -22.15 17.93
CA LEU A 50 6.05 -22.84 18.44
C LEU A 50 5.76 -24.34 18.42
N LEU A 51 6.78 -25.14 18.16
CA LEU A 51 6.70 -26.57 18.44
C LEU A 51 6.67 -26.81 19.96
N PRO A 52 6.14 -27.96 20.44
CA PRO A 52 6.02 -28.23 21.88
C PRO A 52 7.33 -28.09 22.66
N ASP A 53 8.46 -28.45 22.04
CA ASP A 53 9.79 -28.45 22.65
C ASP A 53 10.60 -27.18 22.35
N GLU A 54 10.02 -26.21 21.63
CA GLU A 54 10.74 -25.02 21.22
C GLU A 54 10.71 -23.96 22.34
N PRO A 55 11.87 -23.43 22.77
CA PRO A 55 11.90 -22.40 23.79
C PRO A 55 11.22 -21.13 23.29
N LYS A 56 10.37 -20.54 24.15
CA LYS A 56 9.65 -19.32 23.80
C LYS A 56 10.63 -18.20 23.42
N PRO A 57 10.46 -17.56 22.25
CA PRO A 57 11.38 -16.51 21.82
C PRO A 57 11.25 -15.28 22.72
N VAL A 58 12.39 -14.75 23.15
CA VAL A 58 12.45 -13.48 23.90
C VAL A 58 12.33 -12.32 22.92
N ILE A 59 11.12 -11.76 22.80
CA ILE A 59 10.87 -10.62 21.92
C ILE A 59 11.07 -9.32 22.68
N ARG A 60 12.20 -8.64 22.46
CA ARG A 60 12.46 -7.29 22.98
C ARG A 60 11.93 -6.25 21.98
N LEU A 61 10.72 -5.75 22.22
CA LEU A 61 10.11 -4.69 21.41
C LEU A 61 10.22 -3.33 22.10
N LYS A 62 10.60 -2.32 21.33
CA LYS A 62 10.48 -0.92 21.77
C LYS A 62 8.99 -0.52 21.77
N SER A 63 8.65 0.52 22.53
CA SER A 63 7.32 1.15 22.47
C SER A 63 6.91 1.45 21.03
N LYS A 64 5.61 1.34 20.71
CA LYS A 64 5.03 1.59 19.37
C LYS A 64 5.48 2.91 18.75
N ARG A 65 5.76 3.92 19.59
CA ARG A 65 6.26 5.24 19.16
C ARG A 65 7.62 5.19 18.45
N HIS A 66 8.45 4.20 18.77
CA HIS A 66 9.80 4.05 18.22
C HIS A 66 9.91 2.97 17.13
N ILE A 67 8.79 2.35 16.75
CA ILE A 67 8.78 1.36 15.67
C ILE A 67 8.79 2.13 14.33
N PRO A 68 9.75 1.87 13.43
CA PRO A 68 9.75 2.47 12.10
C PRO A 68 8.45 2.18 11.36
N LYS A 69 7.93 3.21 10.69
CA LYS A 69 6.72 3.13 9.88
C LYS A 69 7.03 3.62 8.48
N VAL A 70 6.41 2.98 7.50
CA VAL A 70 6.60 3.29 6.08
C VAL A 70 5.22 3.40 5.45
N MET A 71 4.97 4.49 4.73
CA MET A 71 3.77 4.61 3.91
C MET A 71 4.03 3.92 2.58
N VAL A 72 3.06 3.16 2.09
CA VAL A 72 3.13 2.43 0.84
C VAL A 72 1.91 2.78 0.01
N LEU A 73 2.13 3.15 -1.24
CA LEU A 73 1.10 3.31 -2.26
C LEU A 73 0.89 1.96 -2.95
N ALA A 74 -0.35 1.52 -3.09
CA ALA A 74 -0.69 0.35 -3.87
C ALA A 74 -1.63 0.77 -5.01
N ALA A 75 -1.38 0.27 -6.21
CA ALA A 75 -2.27 0.44 -7.35
C ALA A 75 -2.75 -0.92 -7.87
N VAL A 76 -4.05 -1.02 -8.09
CA VAL A 76 -4.71 -2.21 -8.64
C VAL A 76 -5.75 -1.79 -9.66
N ALA A 77 -5.89 -2.60 -10.70
CA ALA A 77 -6.95 -2.50 -11.69
C ALA A 77 -7.81 -3.78 -11.65
N ARG A 78 -8.90 -3.80 -12.41
CA ARG A 78 -9.75 -4.99 -12.49
C ARG A 78 -8.97 -6.16 -13.15
N PRO A 79 -8.95 -7.35 -12.54
CA PRO A 79 -8.41 -8.54 -13.21
C PRO A 79 -9.22 -8.85 -14.48
N ARG A 80 -8.53 -9.10 -15.60
CA ARG A 80 -9.18 -9.33 -16.89
C ARG A 80 -8.40 -10.31 -17.76
N HIS A 81 -9.13 -11.03 -18.60
CA HIS A 81 -8.57 -11.93 -19.59
C HIS A 81 -8.41 -11.18 -20.91
N ASP A 82 -7.24 -11.28 -21.54
CA ASP A 82 -7.01 -10.74 -22.88
C ASP A 82 -7.44 -11.78 -23.93
N PRO A 83 -8.50 -11.52 -24.72
CA PRO A 83 -8.97 -12.45 -25.73
C PRO A 83 -8.00 -12.62 -26.92
N VAL A 84 -7.04 -11.69 -27.11
CA VAL A 84 -6.10 -11.73 -28.23
C VAL A 84 -4.89 -12.60 -27.88
N THR A 85 -4.29 -12.39 -26.71
CA THR A 85 -3.11 -13.15 -26.26
C THR A 85 -3.47 -14.43 -25.51
N GLY A 86 -4.69 -14.52 -24.96
CA GLY A 86 -5.11 -15.59 -24.06
C GLY A 86 -4.52 -15.48 -22.67
N GLU A 87 -3.83 -14.38 -22.35
CA GLU A 87 -3.21 -14.15 -21.06
C GLU A 87 -4.21 -13.55 -20.06
N PHE A 88 -3.98 -13.80 -18.77
CA PHE A 88 -4.81 -13.28 -17.69
C PHE A 88 -4.04 -12.24 -16.89
N PHE A 89 -4.54 -11.01 -16.88
CA PHE A 89 -4.05 -9.95 -16.02
C PHE A 89 -4.70 -10.06 -14.64
N ASP A 90 -3.89 -10.17 -13.58
CA ASP A 90 -4.36 -10.40 -12.22
C ASP A 90 -4.78 -9.11 -11.47
N GLY A 91 -4.76 -7.97 -12.17
CA GLY A 91 -5.16 -6.67 -11.63
C GLY A 91 -4.08 -5.99 -10.78
N LYS A 92 -2.92 -6.61 -10.54
CA LYS A 92 -1.88 -6.02 -9.69
C LYS A 92 -0.93 -5.19 -10.56
N LEU A 93 -0.90 -3.87 -10.33
CA LEU A 93 0.04 -2.97 -10.99
C LEU A 93 1.33 -2.85 -10.19
N GLY A 94 1.21 -2.56 -8.89
CA GLY A 94 2.39 -2.44 -8.04
C GLY A 94 2.14 -1.94 -6.64
N THR A 95 3.23 -1.96 -5.86
CA THR A 95 3.30 -1.35 -4.54
C THR A 95 4.61 -0.61 -4.38
N TRP A 96 4.53 0.66 -3.98
CA TRP A 96 5.69 1.54 -3.88
C TRP A 96 5.75 2.17 -2.50
N ALA A 97 6.89 2.04 -1.85
CA ALA A 97 7.11 2.60 -0.53
C ALA A 97 7.69 4.01 -0.63
N PHE A 98 7.17 4.94 0.17
CA PHE A 98 7.73 6.29 0.31
C PHE A 98 9.03 6.23 1.11
N LEU A 99 10.12 5.91 0.42
CA LEU A 99 11.46 5.69 0.99
C LEU A 99 12.51 6.47 0.19
N LYS A 100 13.51 6.97 0.90
CA LYS A 100 14.76 7.46 0.32
C LYS A 100 15.93 6.64 0.86
N HIS A 101 16.90 6.34 0.03
CA HIS A 101 18.12 5.67 0.48
C HIS A 101 19.15 6.74 0.83
N GLU A 102 19.58 6.78 2.09
CA GLU A 102 20.62 7.68 2.56
C GLU A 102 21.72 6.90 3.28
N PRO A 103 22.99 7.35 3.20
CA PRO A 103 24.08 6.72 3.91
C PRO A 103 23.92 6.90 5.43
N ALA A 104 24.23 5.84 6.16
CA ALA A 104 24.21 5.81 7.60
C ALA A 104 25.13 6.87 8.22
N LYS A 105 24.57 7.89 8.88
CA LYS A 105 25.37 8.95 9.53
C LYS A 105 26.21 8.49 10.72
N ARG A 106 25.79 7.42 11.40
CA ARG A 106 26.47 6.86 12.57
C ARG A 106 26.63 5.37 12.39
N SER A 107 27.76 4.86 12.86
CA SER A 107 27.98 3.43 13.03
C SER A 107 27.16 2.92 14.21
N SER A 108 26.75 1.66 14.12
CA SER A 108 26.10 0.89 15.16
C SER A 108 26.54 -0.57 15.01
N CYS A 109 26.30 -1.40 16.03
CA CYS A 109 26.66 -2.82 16.00
C CYS A 109 26.11 -3.57 14.77
N ASN A 110 24.95 -3.15 14.25
CA ASN A 110 24.29 -3.80 13.12
C ASN A 110 24.49 -3.07 11.79
N ARG A 111 25.15 -1.90 11.80
CA ARG A 111 25.27 -1.05 10.61
C ARG A 111 26.45 -0.09 10.70
N PRO A 112 27.52 -0.29 9.89
CA PRO A 112 28.60 0.68 9.74
C PRO A 112 28.11 2.05 9.26
N ALA A 113 28.90 3.09 9.52
CA ALA A 113 28.64 4.40 8.91
C ALA A 113 28.86 4.31 7.39
N GLY A 114 28.07 5.05 6.61
CA GLY A 114 28.12 5.03 5.15
C GLY A 114 27.23 3.99 4.47
N THR A 115 26.75 2.96 5.16
CA THR A 115 25.83 1.97 4.56
C THR A 115 24.53 2.64 4.11
N MET A 116 24.14 2.46 2.83
CA MET A 116 22.88 2.98 2.30
C MET A 116 21.69 2.29 2.96
N VAL A 117 20.78 3.06 3.55
CA VAL A 117 19.60 2.53 4.22
C VAL A 117 18.34 3.29 3.84
N PRO A 118 17.20 2.59 3.72
CA PRO A 118 15.92 3.24 3.51
C PRO A 118 15.49 4.05 4.73
N TYR A 119 15.15 5.31 4.48
CA TYR A 119 14.51 6.21 5.43
C TYR A 119 13.10 6.56 4.93
N PRO A 120 12.07 6.49 5.80
CA PRO A 120 10.72 6.88 5.41
C PRO A 120 10.67 8.36 5.08
N VAL A 121 9.98 8.68 3.99
CA VAL A 121 9.72 10.05 3.56
C VAL A 121 8.30 10.42 3.96
N THR A 122 8.10 11.66 4.39
CA THR A 122 6.77 12.20 4.67
C THR A 122 6.02 12.36 3.37
N VAL A 123 4.82 11.78 3.29
CA VAL A 123 3.96 11.93 2.12
C VAL A 123 3.33 13.32 2.11
N ASN A 124 3.58 14.05 1.03
CA ASN A 124 2.98 15.33 0.72
C ASN A 124 2.47 15.31 -0.74
N LYS A 125 1.75 16.37 -1.12
CA LYS A 125 1.17 16.48 -2.47
C LYS A 125 2.20 16.27 -3.60
N THR A 126 3.42 16.77 -3.44
CA THR A 126 4.49 16.66 -4.46
C THR A 126 4.98 15.23 -4.59
N SER A 127 5.44 14.62 -3.50
CA SER A 127 5.91 13.22 -3.47
C SER A 127 4.84 12.23 -3.92
N TYR A 128 3.57 12.55 -3.62
CA TYR A 128 2.44 11.74 -4.05
C TYR A 128 2.24 11.83 -5.56
N ARG A 129 2.26 13.06 -6.11
CA ARG A 129 2.17 13.28 -7.56
C ARG A 129 3.29 12.58 -8.31
N GLU A 130 4.53 12.69 -7.81
CA GLU A 130 5.70 12.02 -8.38
C GLU A 130 5.50 10.50 -8.43
N MET A 131 5.05 9.86 -7.34
CA MET A 131 4.74 8.43 -7.33
C MET A 131 3.69 8.05 -8.37
N LEU A 132 2.63 8.85 -8.52
CA LEU A 132 1.60 8.59 -9.54
C LEU A 132 2.18 8.69 -10.96
N THR A 133 2.91 9.76 -11.27
CA THR A 133 3.38 10.03 -12.63
C THR A 133 4.56 9.17 -13.04
N GLU A 134 5.49 8.91 -12.11
CA GLU A 134 6.75 8.24 -12.40
C GLU A 134 6.66 6.73 -12.19
N LEU A 135 5.72 6.23 -11.39
CA LEU A 135 5.63 4.81 -11.07
C LEU A 135 4.29 4.21 -11.48
N VAL A 136 3.18 4.74 -10.97
CA VAL A 136 1.85 4.14 -11.22
C VAL A 136 1.49 4.19 -12.69
N LEU A 137 1.55 5.36 -13.32
CA LEU A 137 1.22 5.51 -14.74
C LEU A 137 2.20 4.80 -15.66
N GLN A 138 3.45 4.60 -15.25
CA GLN A 138 4.44 3.84 -16.03
C GLN A 138 4.22 2.32 -15.95
N SER A 139 3.48 1.85 -14.93
CA SER A 139 3.19 0.42 -14.74
C SER A 139 1.96 -0.09 -15.51
N ILE A 140 1.21 0.81 -16.14
CA ILE A 140 0.04 0.52 -16.98
C ILE A 140 0.51 0.41 -18.43
#